data_AF-A0A564ZA48-F1
#
_entry.id   AF-A0A564ZA48-F1
#
_cell.length_a   1.000
_cell.length_b   1.000
_cell.length_c   1.000
_cell.angle_alpha   90.00
_cell.angle_beta   90.00
_cell.angle_gamma   90.00
#
_symmetry.space_group_name_H-M   'P 1'
#
loop_
_entity.id
_entity.type
_entity.pdbx_description
1 polymer ?
#
loop_
_entity_poly.entity_id
_entity_poly.type
_entity_poly.pdbx_seq_one_letter_code
_entity_poly.pdbx_strand_id
1 'polypeptide(L)'
;IYSENEDKSDHQNVSSTLLEGLSEHYSVRKSFTNLQDIGWMRLKICSAMGLGGKAVNGKTEIFCVVNMQNTLLRTQSIIKRKSLTWNRSFVLPLSDIHSIVKITVVEGEKNKNEVIAGLAIHPLRVENGGSKWYALKTPDLRNPTKGSILLEFSVVYNKFKSALKSFSPMEPRYRTIA
;
A
#
# COMPACT_ATOMS: atom_id res chain seq x y z
N ILE A 1 -28.79 -29.78 -12.99
CA ILE A 1 -28.79 -28.34 -13.31
C ILE A 1 -28.87 -27.61 -11.98
N TYR A 2 -27.72 -27.35 -11.36
CA TYR A 2 -27.62 -26.51 -10.17
C TYR A 2 -26.75 -25.33 -10.56
N SER A 3 -27.39 -24.16 -10.59
CA SER A 3 -26.77 -22.89 -10.94
C SER A 3 -25.78 -22.49 -9.84
N GLU A 4 -24.50 -22.56 -10.13
CA GLU A 4 -23.46 -21.83 -9.40
C GLU A 4 -23.55 -20.35 -9.77
N ASN A 5 -24.49 -19.65 -9.14
CA ASN A 5 -24.36 -18.21 -8.96
C ASN A 5 -23.40 -18.00 -7.78
N GLU A 6 -22.10 -18.12 -8.05
CA GLU A 6 -21.09 -17.53 -7.17
C GLU A 6 -21.20 -16.01 -7.29
N ASP A 7 -21.70 -15.40 -6.22
CA ASP A 7 -21.64 -13.96 -5.97
C ASP A 7 -20.21 -13.46 -6.19
N LYS A 8 -19.96 -12.91 -7.38
CA LYS A 8 -18.82 -12.04 -7.65
C LYS A 8 -18.99 -10.79 -6.80
N SER A 9 -18.58 -10.86 -5.54
CA SER A 9 -18.48 -9.70 -4.66
C SER A 9 -17.63 -8.65 -5.39
N ASP A 10 -18.22 -7.48 -5.64
CA ASP A 10 -17.61 -6.34 -6.33
C ASP A 10 -16.23 -5.97 -5.76
N HIS A 11 -15.20 -6.61 -6.29
CA HIS A 11 -13.82 -6.17 -6.13
C HIS A 11 -13.67 -4.96 -7.04
N GLN A 12 -14.01 -3.76 -6.54
CA GLN A 12 -13.91 -2.52 -7.31
C GLN A 12 -12.46 -2.29 -7.78
N ASN A 13 -12.16 -2.84 -8.96
CA ASN A 13 -11.08 -2.42 -9.82
C ASN A 13 -11.29 -0.94 -10.12
N VAL A 14 -10.19 -0.20 -10.26
CA VAL A 14 -10.25 1.22 -10.60
C VAL A 14 -11.01 1.39 -11.91
N SER A 15 -12.05 2.22 -11.92
CA SER A 15 -12.86 2.46 -13.13
C SER A 15 -11.97 2.89 -14.30
N SER A 16 -12.23 2.34 -15.49
CA SER A 16 -11.50 2.65 -16.72
C SER A 16 -11.53 4.15 -17.03
N THR A 17 -12.68 4.80 -16.84
CA THR A 17 -12.85 6.25 -17.04
C THR A 17 -11.94 7.06 -16.12
N LEU A 18 -11.76 6.63 -14.87
CA LEU A 18 -10.85 7.29 -13.94
C LEU A 18 -9.39 7.11 -14.38
N LEU A 19 -9.00 5.90 -14.81
CA LEU A 19 -7.64 5.65 -15.31
C LEU A 19 -7.34 6.46 -16.57
N GLU A 20 -8.32 6.63 -17.46
CA GLU A 20 -8.18 7.46 -18.66
C GLU A 20 -7.96 8.94 -18.29
N GLY A 21 -8.79 9.48 -17.38
CA GLY A 21 -8.62 10.84 -16.88
C GLY A 21 -7.27 11.06 -16.18
N LEU A 22 -6.81 10.09 -15.39
CA LEU A 22 -5.49 10.14 -14.75
C LEU A 22 -4.35 10.06 -15.77
N SER A 23 -4.47 9.22 -16.80
CA SER A 23 -3.49 9.11 -17.87
C SER A 23 -3.36 10.43 -18.65
N GLU A 24 -4.48 11.10 -18.91
CA GLU A 24 -4.48 12.41 -19.55
C GLU A 24 -3.84 13.48 -18.65
N HIS A 25 -4.20 13.52 -17.36
CA HIS A 25 -3.66 14.45 -16.37
C HIS A 25 -2.14 14.29 -16.18
N TYR A 26 -1.65 13.06 -16.11
CA TYR A 26 -0.23 12.74 -15.98
C TYR A 26 0.48 12.48 -17.32
N SER A 27 -0.13 12.89 -18.43
CA SER A 27 0.47 12.76 -19.76
C SER A 27 1.72 13.64 -19.92
N VAL A 28 2.64 13.22 -20.79
CA VAL A 28 3.88 13.96 -21.11
C VAL A 28 3.62 15.38 -21.65
N ARG A 29 2.41 15.65 -22.16
CA ARG A 29 2.03 17.00 -22.64
C ARG A 29 1.85 18.00 -21.50
N LYS A 30 1.53 17.51 -20.28
CA LYS A 30 1.35 18.32 -19.07
C LYS A 30 2.61 18.35 -18.19
N SER A 31 3.79 18.07 -18.76
CA SER A 31 5.03 17.94 -17.99
C SER A 31 5.57 19.25 -17.39
N PHE A 32 5.19 20.41 -17.94
CA PHE A 32 5.66 21.72 -17.47
C PHE A 32 4.69 22.45 -16.53
N THR A 33 3.60 21.81 -16.13
CA THR A 33 2.63 22.35 -15.15
C THR A 33 2.76 21.59 -13.84
N ASN A 34 2.61 22.26 -12.69
CA ASN A 34 2.66 21.65 -11.34
C ASN A 34 3.71 20.53 -11.20
N LEU A 35 4.99 20.92 -11.08
CA LEU A 35 6.13 20.00 -11.04
C LEU A 35 6.16 19.11 -9.79
N GLN A 36 5.39 19.44 -8.75
CA GLN A 36 5.30 18.64 -7.53
C GLN A 36 4.28 17.50 -7.65
N ASP A 37 3.23 17.67 -8.46
CA ASP A 37 2.26 16.61 -8.75
C ASP A 37 2.76 15.76 -9.92
N ILE A 38 3.49 14.69 -9.60
CA ILE A 38 4.11 13.83 -10.61
C ILE A 38 3.26 12.61 -10.95
N GLY A 39 2.34 12.21 -10.07
CA GLY A 39 1.59 10.98 -10.24
C GLY A 39 0.61 10.66 -9.12
N TRP A 40 -0.01 9.51 -9.29
CA TRP A 40 -1.05 8.98 -8.44
C TRP A 40 -0.83 7.48 -8.26
N MET A 41 -1.09 7.00 -7.06
CA MET A 41 -1.07 5.57 -6.76
C MET A 41 -2.25 5.17 -5.89
N ARG A 42 -2.93 4.09 -6.27
CA ARG A 42 -3.81 3.34 -5.38
C ARG A 42 -3.10 2.10 -4.88
N LEU A 43 -3.17 1.91 -3.56
CA LEU A 43 -2.76 0.69 -2.87
C LEU A 43 -3.99 0.10 -2.19
N LYS A 44 -4.31 -1.15 -2.49
CA LYS A 44 -5.31 -1.93 -1.76
C LYS A 44 -4.64 -3.04 -0.98
N ILE A 45 -4.87 -3.04 0.33
CA ILE A 45 -4.48 -4.12 1.24
C ILE A 45 -5.65 -5.10 1.30
N CYS A 46 -5.50 -6.24 0.62
CA CYS A 46 -6.56 -7.25 0.51
C CYS A 46 -6.59 -8.12 1.77
N SER A 47 -5.52 -8.88 1.99
CA SER A 47 -5.45 -9.91 3.04
C SER A 47 -4.02 -10.17 3.50
N ALA A 48 -3.86 -10.91 4.60
CA ALA A 48 -2.58 -11.47 5.02
C ALA A 48 -2.76 -12.88 5.61
N MET A 49 -1.72 -13.70 5.49
CA MET A 49 -1.73 -15.07 5.99
C MET A 49 -0.38 -15.47 6.58
N GLY A 50 -0.39 -16.47 7.47
CA GLY A 50 0.83 -17.06 8.02
C GLY A 50 1.66 -16.11 8.89
N LEU A 51 1.05 -15.06 9.43
CA LEU A 51 1.75 -14.07 10.24
C LEU A 51 2.33 -14.67 11.52
N GLY A 52 3.52 -14.20 11.91
CA GLY A 52 4.12 -14.45 13.22
C GLY A 52 3.40 -13.69 14.35
N GLY A 53 4.16 -13.26 15.37
CA GLY A 53 3.62 -12.50 16.51
C GLY A 53 2.99 -13.39 17.58
N LYS A 54 2.08 -12.82 18.37
CA LYS A 54 1.44 -13.52 19.51
C LYS A 54 0.54 -14.66 19.04
N ALA A 55 0.32 -15.67 19.88
CA ALA A 55 -0.64 -16.73 19.57
C ALA A 55 -2.07 -16.16 19.38
N VAL A 56 -2.86 -16.80 18.52
CA VAL A 56 -4.26 -16.41 18.30
C VAL A 56 -5.05 -16.63 19.58
N ASN A 57 -5.52 -15.54 20.20
CA ASN A 57 -6.23 -15.56 21.49
C ASN A 57 -7.63 -14.93 21.44
N GLY A 58 -8.12 -14.57 20.25
CA GLY A 58 -9.43 -13.95 20.03
C GLY A 58 -9.59 -12.51 20.55
N LYS A 59 -8.54 -11.92 21.13
CA LYS A 59 -8.55 -10.57 21.71
C LYS A 59 -7.53 -9.62 21.07
N THR A 60 -6.49 -10.17 20.45
CA THR A 60 -5.49 -9.37 19.74
C THR A 60 -6.11 -8.76 18.48
N GLU A 61 -6.06 -7.43 18.40
CA GLU A 61 -6.39 -6.70 17.19
C GLU A 61 -5.17 -6.66 16.26
N ILE A 62 -5.43 -6.63 14.96
CA ILE A 62 -4.38 -6.51 13.95
C ILE A 62 -4.83 -5.54 12.85
N PHE A 63 -3.92 -4.67 12.44
CA PHE A 63 -4.14 -3.69 11.39
C PHE A 63 -2.85 -3.42 10.62
N CYS A 64 -2.99 -2.80 9.46
CA CYS A 64 -1.84 -2.34 8.69
C CYS A 64 -1.72 -0.82 8.77
N VAL A 65 -0.47 -0.36 8.75
CA VAL A 65 -0.12 1.06 8.60
C VAL A 65 0.66 1.21 7.30
N VAL A 66 0.26 2.19 6.48
CA VAL A 66 0.92 2.58 5.25
C VAL A 66 1.62 3.91 5.50
N ASN A 67 2.94 3.93 5.31
CA ASN A 67 3.77 5.12 5.39
C ASN A 67 4.39 5.36 4.02
N MET A 68 4.17 6.55 3.48
CA MET A 68 4.80 7.00 2.24
C MET A 68 5.03 8.51 2.35
N GLN A 69 6.28 8.95 2.17
CA GLN A 69 6.68 10.36 2.33
C GLN A 69 6.24 10.91 3.70
N ASN A 70 5.40 11.96 3.70
CA ASN A 70 4.82 12.62 4.87
C ASN A 70 3.38 12.15 5.16
N THR A 71 2.94 11.05 4.52
CA THR A 71 1.60 10.49 4.68
C THR A 71 1.65 9.19 5.50
N LEU A 72 0.78 9.12 6.52
CA LEU A 72 0.57 7.95 7.35
C LEU A 72 -0.92 7.57 7.33
N LEU A 73 -1.24 6.38 6.83
CA LEU A 73 -2.61 5.86 6.75
C LEU A 73 -2.71 4.52 7.47
N ARG A 74 -3.91 4.15 7.90
CA ARG A 74 -4.16 2.93 8.67
C ARG A 74 -5.42 2.23 8.16
N THR A 75 -5.41 0.90 8.19
CA THR A 75 -6.63 0.09 7.99
C THR A 75 -7.48 0.05 9.26
N GLN A 76 -8.69 -0.48 9.14
CA GLN A 76 -9.46 -0.89 10.31
C GLN A 76 -8.72 -1.99 11.11
N SER A 77 -8.88 -1.99 12.43
CA SER A 77 -8.53 -3.15 13.27
C SER A 77 -9.47 -4.31 12.96
N ILE A 78 -8.91 -5.53 12.90
CA ILE A 78 -9.67 -6.77 12.89
C ILE A 78 -9.11 -7.71 13.96
N ILE A 79 -9.89 -8.66 14.44
CA ILE A 79 -9.41 -9.65 15.39
C ILE A 79 -8.46 -10.63 14.68
N LYS A 80 -7.30 -10.90 15.30
CA LYS A 80 -6.29 -11.80 14.76
C LYS A 80 -6.85 -13.21 14.54
N ARG A 81 -6.66 -13.73 13.33
CA ARG A 81 -7.01 -15.09 12.88
C ARG A 81 -5.88 -15.63 11.99
N LYS A 82 -5.96 -16.90 11.57
CA LYS A 82 -4.98 -17.53 10.66
C LYS A 82 -4.93 -16.87 9.28
N SER A 83 -6.10 -16.43 8.79
CA SER A 83 -6.27 -15.65 7.56
C SER A 83 -6.99 -14.36 7.91
N LEU A 84 -6.48 -13.26 7.39
CA LEU A 84 -6.92 -11.90 7.69
C LEU A 84 -7.35 -11.21 6.41
N THR A 85 -8.45 -10.47 6.45
CA THR A 85 -8.95 -9.74 5.29
C THR A 85 -9.32 -8.32 5.71
N TRP A 86 -8.71 -7.32 5.07
CA TRP A 86 -9.04 -5.91 5.28
C TRP A 86 -9.80 -5.32 4.09
N ASN A 87 -9.42 -5.68 2.86
CA ASN A 87 -9.96 -5.10 1.62
C ASN A 87 -10.01 -3.56 1.64
N ARG A 88 -8.99 -2.92 2.20
CA ARG A 88 -8.93 -1.47 2.34
C ARG A 88 -8.07 -0.86 1.25
N SER A 89 -8.64 0.10 0.51
CA SER A 89 -7.93 0.89 -0.50
C SER A 89 -7.49 2.24 0.07
N PHE A 90 -6.32 2.69 -0.37
CA PHE A 90 -5.74 3.99 -0.13
C PHE A 90 -5.35 4.63 -1.45
N VAL A 91 -5.55 5.93 -1.56
CA VAL A 91 -5.08 6.75 -2.67
C VAL A 91 -3.98 7.66 -2.14
N LEU A 92 -2.82 7.61 -2.79
CA LEU A 92 -1.60 8.30 -2.41
C LEU A 92 -1.17 9.18 -3.58
N PRO A 93 -1.08 10.51 -3.41
CA PRO A 93 -0.44 11.36 -4.40
C PRO A 93 1.06 11.03 -4.43
N LEU A 94 1.67 11.11 -5.61
CA LEU A 94 3.10 10.94 -5.79
C LEU A 94 3.72 12.31 -6.07
N SER A 95 4.64 12.74 -5.19
CA SER A 95 5.53 13.87 -5.46
C SER A 95 6.94 13.45 -5.85
N ASP A 96 7.28 12.18 -5.64
CA ASP A 96 8.52 11.55 -6.10
C ASP A 96 8.29 10.06 -6.36
N ILE A 97 8.64 9.59 -7.56
CA ILE A 97 8.41 8.22 -7.99
C ILE A 97 9.31 7.26 -7.21
N HIS A 98 10.47 7.76 -6.75
CA HIS A 98 11.47 7.05 -5.96
C HIS A 98 11.11 6.90 -4.48
N SER A 99 9.95 7.44 -4.09
CA SER A 99 9.42 7.25 -2.75
C SER A 99 9.16 5.78 -2.45
N ILE A 100 9.41 5.39 -1.20
CA ILE A 100 9.16 4.02 -0.73
C ILE A 100 7.81 3.98 -0.02
N VAL A 101 6.97 3.03 -0.42
CA VAL A 101 5.76 2.65 0.30
C VAL A 101 6.14 1.61 1.34
N LYS A 102 6.07 1.98 2.61
CA LYS A 102 6.27 1.06 3.74
C LYS A 102 4.91 0.64 4.29
N ILE A 103 4.64 -0.65 4.28
CA ILE A 103 3.45 -1.25 4.88
C ILE A 103 3.91 -2.04 6.09
N THR A 104 3.37 -1.76 7.27
CA THR A 104 3.67 -2.50 8.50
C THR A 104 2.42 -3.14 9.04
N VAL A 105 2.53 -4.40 9.47
CA VAL A 105 1.49 -5.11 10.18
C VAL A 105 1.71 -4.94 11.68
N VAL A 106 0.68 -4.47 12.37
CA VAL A 106 0.74 -4.09 13.78
C VAL A 106 -0.26 -4.92 14.57
N GLU A 107 0.20 -5.55 15.64
CA GLU A 107 -0.63 -6.21 16.63
C GLU A 107 -0.90 -5.26 17.80
N GLY A 108 -2.18 -5.00 18.03
CA GLY A 108 -2.67 -4.23 19.16
C GLY A 108 -3.26 -5.14 20.23
N GLU A 109 -2.89 -4.87 21.48
CA GLU A 109 -3.64 -5.29 22.66
C GLU A 109 -3.95 -4.02 23.47
N LYS A 110 -4.87 -4.10 24.45
CA LYS A 110 -5.52 -2.96 25.15
C LYS A 110 -4.67 -1.69 25.30
N ASN A 111 -3.39 -1.82 25.68
CA ASN A 111 -2.49 -0.69 25.92
C ASN A 111 -1.16 -0.73 25.12
N LYS A 112 -0.99 -1.65 24.16
CA LYS A 112 0.29 -1.80 23.45
C LYS A 112 0.09 -2.21 22.00
N ASN A 113 0.70 -1.44 21.11
CA ASN A 113 0.83 -1.76 19.70
C ASN A 113 2.26 -2.20 19.40
N GLU A 114 2.42 -3.31 18.69
CA GLU A 114 3.70 -3.87 18.32
C GLU A 114 3.76 -4.16 16.82
N VAL A 115 4.78 -3.64 16.15
CA VAL A 115 5.02 -3.96 14.74
C VAL A 115 5.59 -5.37 14.68
N ILE A 116 4.91 -6.29 14.03
CA ILE A 116 5.34 -7.69 13.93
C ILE A 116 6.00 -8.02 12.60
N ALA A 117 5.69 -7.26 11.55
CA ALA A 117 6.15 -7.50 10.20
C ALA A 117 6.01 -6.24 9.34
N GLY A 118 6.74 -6.19 8.23
CA GLY A 118 6.57 -5.12 7.25
C GLY A 118 7.05 -5.48 5.85
N LEU A 119 6.69 -4.62 4.91
CA LEU A 119 7.08 -4.62 3.52
C LEU A 119 7.47 -3.20 3.13
N ALA A 120 8.55 -3.06 2.37
CA ALA A 120 8.90 -1.80 1.71
C ALA A 120 9.03 -2.06 0.22
N ILE A 121 8.27 -1.32 -0.57
CA ILE A 121 8.24 -1.47 -2.03
C ILE A 121 8.23 -0.10 -2.70
N HIS A 122 8.89 -0.04 -3.84
CA HIS A 122 8.96 1.16 -4.66
C HIS A 122 7.81 1.12 -5.69
N PRO A 123 7.11 2.24 -5.96
CA PRO A 123 6.08 2.31 -6.98
C PRO A 123 6.52 1.87 -8.40
N LEU A 124 7.82 1.91 -8.72
CA LEU A 124 8.34 1.42 -10.00
C LEU A 124 8.45 -0.11 -10.08
N ARG A 125 8.37 -0.82 -8.95
CA ARG A 125 8.51 -2.28 -8.88
C ARG A 125 7.17 -3.00 -8.76
N VAL A 126 6.06 -2.26 -8.72
CA VAL A 126 4.72 -2.85 -8.71
C VAL A 126 4.17 -2.93 -10.12
N GLU A 127 3.34 -3.93 -10.35
CA GLU A 127 2.59 -4.05 -11.59
C GLU A 127 1.17 -3.53 -11.36
N ASN A 128 0.63 -2.85 -12.37
CA ASN A 128 -0.72 -2.33 -12.31
C ASN A 128 -1.74 -3.45 -12.53
N GLY A 129 -2.74 -3.49 -11.66
CA GLY A 129 -3.83 -4.45 -11.75
C GLY A 129 -3.46 -5.83 -11.20
N GLY A 130 -4.49 -6.54 -10.72
CA GLY A 130 -4.33 -7.84 -10.09
C GLY A 130 -3.82 -7.76 -8.65
N SER A 131 -4.18 -8.78 -7.86
CA SER A 131 -3.67 -8.95 -6.50
C SER A 131 -2.46 -9.88 -6.51
N LYS A 132 -1.37 -9.51 -5.82
CA LYS A 132 -0.14 -10.31 -5.69
C LYS A 132 0.26 -10.50 -4.24
N TRP A 133 0.77 -11.69 -3.92
CA TRP A 133 1.31 -11.99 -2.60
C TRP A 133 2.74 -11.47 -2.47
N TYR A 134 3.01 -10.77 -1.38
CA TYR A 134 4.32 -10.25 -1.03
C TYR A 134 4.78 -10.88 0.27
N ALA A 135 6.00 -11.42 0.27
CA ALA A 135 6.64 -11.94 1.47
C ALA A 135 6.94 -10.80 2.45
N LEU A 136 6.65 -11.03 3.72
CA LEU A 136 6.90 -10.06 4.78
C LEU A 136 8.32 -10.18 5.34
N LYS A 137 8.83 -9.07 5.84
CA LYS A 137 10.10 -8.95 6.55
C LYS A 137 9.90 -8.59 8.00
N THR A 138 10.95 -8.75 8.80
CA THR A 138 11.04 -8.29 10.19
C THR A 138 10.72 -6.79 10.30
N PRO A 139 10.37 -6.27 11.50
CA PRO A 139 9.98 -4.87 11.68
C PRO A 139 11.02 -3.83 11.20
N ASP A 140 12.30 -4.19 11.26
CA ASP A 140 13.44 -3.42 10.74
C ASP A 140 13.66 -3.57 9.23
N LEU A 141 12.87 -4.41 8.56
CA LEU A 141 12.89 -4.73 7.12
C LEU A 141 14.19 -5.40 6.63
N ARG A 142 15.02 -5.92 7.52
CA ARG A 142 16.32 -6.52 7.16
C ARG A 142 16.19 -7.98 6.77
N ASN A 143 15.48 -8.77 7.58
CA ASN A 143 15.40 -10.22 7.42
C ASN A 143 14.00 -10.67 6.98
N PRO A 144 13.86 -11.79 6.28
CA PRO A 144 12.56 -12.42 6.06
C PRO A 144 11.88 -12.76 7.38
N THR A 145 10.55 -12.68 7.44
CA THR A 145 9.75 -13.16 8.58
C THR A 145 8.60 -14.03 8.11
N LYS A 146 7.86 -14.61 9.05
CA LYS A 146 6.69 -15.44 8.76
C LYS A 146 5.56 -14.59 8.17
N GLY A 147 4.98 -15.12 7.11
CA GLY A 147 3.73 -14.64 6.54
C GLY A 147 3.88 -13.85 5.26
N SER A 148 2.74 -13.57 4.65
CA SER A 148 2.65 -12.85 3.39
C SER A 148 1.42 -11.98 3.38
N ILE A 149 1.47 -10.91 2.59
CA ILE A 149 0.39 -9.93 2.44
C ILE A 149 -0.03 -9.85 0.97
N LEU A 150 -1.33 -9.90 0.71
CA LEU A 150 -1.92 -9.80 -0.61
C LEU A 150 -2.25 -8.33 -0.89
N LEU A 151 -1.61 -7.77 -1.91
CA LEU A 151 -1.74 -6.36 -2.27
C LEU A 151 -2.12 -6.21 -3.74
N GLU A 152 -2.86 -5.15 -4.03
CA GLU A 152 -3.20 -4.73 -5.39
C GLU A 152 -2.77 -3.27 -5.56
N PHE A 153 -2.00 -3.00 -6.62
CA PHE A 153 -1.48 -1.66 -6.92
C PHE A 153 -2.04 -1.14 -8.25
N SER A 154 -2.17 0.18 -8.35
CA SER A 154 -2.35 0.89 -9.61
C SER A 154 -1.60 2.22 -9.52
N VAL A 155 -0.65 2.43 -10.42
CA VAL A 155 0.26 3.58 -10.44
C VAL A 155 0.15 4.26 -11.80
N VAL A 156 -0.12 5.56 -11.80
CA VAL A 156 -0.13 6.41 -12.99
C VAL A 156 0.75 7.62 -12.70
N TYR A 157 1.73 7.92 -13.56
CA TYR A 157 2.66 9.02 -13.32
C TYR A 157 3.23 9.57 -14.62
N ASN A 158 3.65 10.83 -14.55
CA ASN A 158 4.29 11.53 -15.66
C ASN A 158 5.79 11.22 -15.69
N LYS A 159 6.20 10.39 -16.67
CA LYS A 159 7.58 9.91 -16.80
C LYS A 159 8.61 11.05 -16.89
N PHE A 160 8.31 12.13 -17.60
CA PHE A 160 9.25 13.25 -17.77
C PHE A 160 9.40 14.07 -16.48
N LYS A 161 8.28 14.40 -15.81
CA LYS A 161 8.34 15.06 -14.49
C LYS A 161 9.11 14.23 -13.49
N SER A 162 8.88 12.91 -13.46
CA SER A 162 9.60 11.99 -12.58
C SER A 162 11.09 11.93 -12.88
N ALA A 163 11.48 11.93 -14.16
CA ALA A 163 12.89 11.99 -14.56
C ALA A 163 13.54 13.30 -14.08
N LEU A 164 12.90 14.45 -14.28
CA LEU A 164 13.42 15.73 -13.82
C LEU A 164 13.50 15.80 -12.28
N LYS A 165 12.47 15.29 -11.59
CA LYS A 165 12.41 15.22 -10.13
C LYS A 165 13.55 14.38 -9.54
N SER A 166 14.06 13.40 -10.29
CA SER A 166 15.19 12.56 -9.86
C SER A 166 16.49 13.34 -9.65
N PHE A 167 16.62 14.54 -10.22
CA PHE A 167 17.76 15.44 -10.02
C PHE A 167 17.56 16.41 -8.85
N SER A 168 16.39 16.42 -8.22
CA SER A 168 16.11 17.22 -7.03
C SER A 168 16.14 16.34 -5.78
N PRO A 169 16.50 16.89 -4.61
CA PRO A 169 16.46 16.13 -3.37
C PRO A 169 15.02 15.66 -3.06
N MET A 170 14.93 14.50 -2.41
CA MET A 170 13.69 14.02 -1.82
C MET A 170 13.18 15.02 -0.78
N GLU A 171 11.87 15.13 -0.68
CA GLU A 171 11.23 15.95 0.34
C GLU A 171 11.66 15.48 1.75
N PRO A 172 12.08 16.38 2.64
CA PRO A 172 12.44 15.99 3.99
C PRO A 172 11.20 15.43 4.69
N ARG A 173 11.39 14.31 5.39
CA ARG A 173 10.34 13.83 6.30
C ARG A 173 10.16 14.83 7.42
N TYR A 174 8.91 15.20 7.71
CA TYR A 174 8.62 15.93 8.94
C TYR A 174 9.15 15.09 10.11
N ARG A 175 10.06 15.67 10.89
CA ARG A 175 10.54 15.01 12.10
C ARG A 175 9.33 14.89 13.03
N THR A 176 8.94 13.66 13.35
CA THR A 176 8.22 13.42 14.61
C THR A 176 9.20 13.82 15.69
N ILE A 177 8.97 14.94 16.37
CA ILE A 177 9.71 15.25 17.59
C ILE A 177 9.42 14.08 18.54
N ALA A 178 10.49 13.40 18.95
CA ALA A 178 10.46 12.25 19.84
C ALA A 178 9.95 12.63 21.23
#